data_AF-A0A357QP56-F1
#
_entry.id   AF-A0A357QP56-F1
#
_cell.length_a   1.000
_cell.length_b   1.000
_cell.length_c   1.000
_cell.angle_alpha   90.00
_cell.angle_beta   90.00
_cell.angle_gamma   90.00
#
_symmetry.space_group_name_H-M   'P 1'
#
loop_
_entity.id
_entity.type
_entity.pdbx_description
1 polymer ?
#
loop_
_entity_poly.entity_id
_entity_poly.type
_entity_poly.pdbx_seq_one_letter_code
_entity_poly.pdbx_strand_id
1 'polypeptide(L)'
;MRTFFILYIILWFFQEIPAQSGIADTSPAAANFIENKYILEYNTESFFNTGLANNQIEYLTFDQELLNATIFFSINKLRKKSRKSELKYNSVLDSLSSQYVANNNAYKFKRSSYNIKNISKFLFIEFKKNNNRFSLFSANINILQILKYTNNRRFYYDKTDTSKTYKLYYTPTYKDSDTIGVQIDPHTYKSFSELYLRSVQGYERRKLLSNSFCYVSCNTEVVEHSLDRKKIPFAKVLIVLGGFRIPEIKKK
;
A
#
# COMPACT_ATOMS: atom_id res chain seq x y z
N MET A 1 22.17 12.36 71.64
CA MET A 1 21.35 12.47 70.40
C MET A 1 21.82 11.41 69.42
N ARG A 2 21.05 10.34 69.22
CA ARG A 2 21.29 9.32 68.20
C ARG A 2 20.01 9.20 67.39
N THR A 3 20.04 9.71 66.16
CA THR A 3 18.91 9.71 65.23
C THR A 3 19.04 8.46 64.36
N PHE A 4 18.12 7.51 64.52
CA PHE A 4 17.98 6.33 63.68
C PHE A 4 17.33 6.71 62.35
N PHE A 5 18.02 6.46 61.24
CA PHE A 5 17.45 6.50 59.89
C PHE A 5 16.85 5.13 59.58
N ILE A 6 15.52 5.04 59.55
CA ILE A 6 14.78 3.85 59.13
C ILE A 6 14.64 3.90 57.61
N LEU A 7 15.35 3.01 56.92
CA LEU A 7 15.27 2.79 55.48
C LEU A 7 14.04 1.90 55.19
N TYR A 8 12.98 2.47 54.65
CA TYR A 8 11.79 1.73 54.19
C TYR A 8 12.09 1.08 52.83
N ILE A 9 12.45 -0.20 52.84
CA ILE A 9 12.53 -1.04 51.63
C ILE A 9 11.11 -1.51 51.33
N ILE A 10 10.44 -0.85 50.38
CA ILE A 10 9.18 -1.32 49.80
C ILE A 10 9.53 -2.40 48.78
N LEU A 11 9.54 -3.65 49.25
CA LEU A 11 9.58 -4.86 48.43
C LEU A 11 8.23 -5.00 47.70
N TRP A 12 8.17 -4.51 46.46
CA TRP A 12 7.10 -4.83 45.53
C TRP A 12 7.21 -6.29 45.10
N PHE A 13 6.36 -7.14 45.66
CA PHE A 13 6.04 -8.46 45.14
C PHE A 13 5.41 -8.30 43.74
N PHE A 14 6.24 -8.41 42.70
CA PHE A 14 5.75 -8.75 41.36
C PHE A 14 5.45 -10.24 41.35
N GLN A 15 4.17 -10.60 41.47
CA GLN A 15 3.71 -11.94 41.11
C GLN A 15 3.94 -12.12 39.60
N GLU A 16 4.79 -13.08 39.26
CA GLU A 16 5.02 -13.52 37.89
C GLU A 16 3.72 -14.13 37.35
N ILE A 17 3.01 -13.37 36.51
CA ILE A 17 1.97 -13.94 35.65
C ILE A 17 2.71 -14.78 34.59
N PRO A 18 2.54 -16.11 34.54
CA PRO A 18 3.15 -16.90 33.50
C PRO A 18 2.60 -16.43 32.15
N ALA A 19 3.49 -15.92 31.30
CA ALA A 19 3.18 -15.53 29.94
C ALA A 19 2.69 -16.78 29.19
N GLN A 20 1.38 -16.91 29.02
CA GLN A 20 0.79 -17.91 28.14
C GLN A 20 1.28 -17.64 26.71
N SER A 21 2.33 -18.36 26.29
CA SER A 21 2.80 -18.42 24.91
C SER A 21 1.85 -19.29 24.08
N GLY A 22 0.59 -18.86 23.97
CA GLY A 22 -0.36 -19.46 23.04
C GLY A 22 -0.17 -18.80 21.69
N ILE A 23 0.62 -19.39 20.79
CA ILE A 23 0.40 -19.23 19.35
C ILE A 23 -0.95 -19.88 19.10
N ALA A 24 -2.01 -19.10 19.25
CA ALA A 24 -3.29 -19.45 18.69
C ALA A 24 -3.24 -18.85 17.31
N ASP A 25 -3.00 -19.69 16.31
CA ASP A 25 -3.54 -19.48 14.97
C ASP A 25 -5.07 -19.42 15.11
N THR A 26 -5.58 -18.33 15.68
CA THR A 26 -6.99 -18.00 15.56
C THR A 26 -7.15 -17.46 14.16
N SER A 27 -7.18 -18.39 13.20
CA SER A 27 -7.77 -18.14 11.90
C SER A 27 -9.19 -17.66 12.19
N PRO A 28 -9.54 -16.39 11.92
CA PRO A 28 -10.94 -16.02 11.90
C PRO A 28 -11.65 -16.95 10.91
N ALA A 29 -12.89 -17.33 11.22
CA ALA A 29 -13.73 -18.22 10.43
C ALA A 29 -13.53 -17.96 8.93
N ALA A 30 -13.27 -19.02 8.17
CA ALA A 30 -12.81 -19.03 6.79
C ALA A 30 -13.67 -18.15 5.87
N ALA A 31 -13.42 -16.84 5.86
CA ALA A 31 -13.66 -16.04 4.70
C ALA A 31 -12.69 -16.55 3.64
N ASN A 32 -13.18 -16.88 2.44
CA ASN A 32 -12.32 -17.24 1.32
C ASN A 32 -11.48 -16.01 0.96
N PHE A 33 -10.31 -15.88 1.59
CA PHE A 33 -9.34 -14.85 1.28
C PHE A 33 -8.76 -15.17 -0.09
N ILE A 34 -9.07 -14.34 -1.08
CA ILE A 34 -8.44 -14.44 -2.40
C ILE A 34 -7.01 -13.92 -2.23
N GLU A 35 -6.06 -14.84 -2.16
CA GLU A 35 -4.65 -14.50 -2.10
C GLU A 35 -4.16 -14.07 -3.48
N ASN A 36 -3.29 -13.07 -3.51
CA ASN A 36 -2.73 -12.57 -4.76
C ASN A 36 -1.82 -13.63 -5.40
N LYS A 37 -2.25 -14.22 -6.52
CA LYS A 37 -1.55 -15.33 -7.19
C LYS A 37 -0.08 -15.02 -7.50
N TYR A 38 0.22 -13.79 -7.94
CA TYR A 38 1.57 -13.39 -8.29
C TYR A 38 2.49 -13.30 -7.06
N ILE A 39 1.95 -12.98 -5.88
CA ILE A 39 2.75 -12.93 -4.65
C ILE A 39 3.08 -14.34 -4.16
N LEU A 40 2.18 -15.31 -4.38
CA LEU A 40 2.39 -16.71 -4.00
C LEU A 40 3.37 -17.44 -4.92
N GLU A 41 3.26 -17.18 -6.23
CA GLU A 41 4.04 -17.88 -7.25
C GLU A 41 5.50 -17.39 -7.34
N TYR A 42 5.75 -16.11 -7.05
CA TYR A 42 7.03 -15.47 -7.32
C TYR A 42 7.72 -14.90 -6.08
N ASN A 43 9.04 -14.87 -6.10
CA ASN A 43 9.85 -13.98 -5.27
C ASN A 43 10.21 -12.68 -6.02
N THR A 44 10.76 -11.69 -5.32
CA THR A 44 11.11 -10.37 -5.88
C THR A 44 11.92 -10.44 -7.18
N GLU A 45 12.94 -11.30 -7.26
CA GLU A 45 13.80 -11.38 -8.45
C GLU A 45 13.10 -12.09 -9.61
N SER A 46 12.52 -13.27 -9.33
CA SER A 46 11.78 -14.05 -10.33
C SER A 46 10.62 -13.25 -10.93
N PHE A 47 9.86 -12.49 -10.13
CA PHE A 47 8.75 -11.68 -10.59
C PHE A 47 9.18 -10.66 -11.65
N PHE A 48 10.24 -9.90 -11.41
CA PHE A 48 10.71 -8.90 -12.38
C PHE A 48 11.36 -9.51 -13.62
N ASN A 49 11.89 -10.74 -13.52
CA ASN A 49 12.45 -11.47 -14.66
C ASN A 49 11.38 -11.98 -15.63
N THR A 50 10.13 -12.17 -15.18
CA THR A 50 9.01 -12.55 -16.06
C THR A 50 8.68 -11.50 -17.13
N GLY A 51 9.03 -10.24 -16.87
CA GLY A 51 8.65 -9.12 -17.73
C GLY A 51 7.20 -8.63 -17.55
N LEU A 52 6.35 -9.29 -16.75
CA LEU A 52 4.94 -8.89 -16.54
C LEU A 52 4.79 -7.44 -16.07
N ALA A 53 5.69 -6.99 -15.20
CA ALA A 53 5.67 -5.61 -14.69
C ALA A 53 5.95 -4.54 -15.78
N ASN A 54 6.46 -4.93 -16.95
CA ASN A 54 6.70 -4.03 -18.07
C ASN A 54 5.45 -3.85 -18.95
N ASN A 55 4.39 -4.63 -18.75
CA ASN A 55 3.13 -4.45 -19.45
C ASN A 55 2.53 -3.08 -19.12
N GLN A 56 1.88 -2.47 -20.10
CA GLN A 56 1.16 -1.21 -19.92
C GLN A 56 -0.10 -1.44 -19.08
N ILE A 57 -0.44 -0.47 -18.24
CA ILE A 57 -1.70 -0.47 -17.52
C ILE A 57 -2.80 -0.08 -18.51
N GLU A 58 -3.59 -1.06 -18.90
CA GLU A 58 -4.83 -0.83 -19.62
C GLU A 58 -5.91 -0.43 -18.63
N TYR A 59 -6.58 0.69 -18.89
CA TYR A 59 -7.51 1.27 -17.93
C TYR A 59 -8.78 0.43 -17.72
N LEU A 60 -9.33 -0.17 -18.78
CA LEU A 60 -10.59 -0.94 -18.72
C LEU A 60 -10.40 -2.40 -18.32
N THR A 61 -9.21 -2.92 -18.58
CA THR A 61 -8.81 -4.32 -18.42
C THR A 61 -7.67 -4.39 -17.41
N PHE A 62 -7.76 -3.55 -16.37
CA PHE A 62 -6.72 -3.39 -15.38
C PHE A 62 -6.60 -4.65 -14.50
N ASP A 63 -5.41 -5.25 -14.47
CA ASP A 63 -5.10 -6.36 -13.56
C ASP A 63 -4.66 -5.80 -12.20
N GLN A 64 -5.64 -5.70 -11.29
CA GLN A 64 -5.42 -5.21 -9.93
C GLN A 64 -4.45 -6.07 -9.14
N GLU A 65 -4.50 -7.40 -9.30
CA GLU A 65 -3.59 -8.30 -8.60
C GLU A 65 -2.15 -8.06 -9.08
N LEU A 66 -1.94 -7.90 -10.38
CA LEU A 66 -0.62 -7.64 -10.94
C LEU A 66 -0.05 -6.31 -10.45
N LEU A 67 -0.88 -5.26 -10.32
CA LEU A 67 -0.40 -3.99 -9.77
C LEU A 67 -0.04 -4.09 -8.29
N ASN A 68 -0.91 -4.71 -7.49
CA ASN A 68 -0.67 -4.93 -6.07
C ASN A 68 0.63 -5.72 -5.85
N ALA A 69 0.85 -6.79 -6.62
CA ALA A 69 2.08 -7.58 -6.61
C ALA A 69 3.30 -6.76 -7.06
N THR A 70 3.17 -5.97 -8.12
CA THR A 70 4.26 -5.12 -8.61
C THR A 70 4.69 -4.10 -7.55
N ILE A 71 3.74 -3.50 -6.84
CA ILE A 71 4.04 -2.57 -5.72
C ILE A 71 4.71 -3.32 -4.58
N PHE A 72 4.18 -4.49 -4.18
CA PHE A 72 4.76 -5.34 -3.14
C PHE A 72 6.24 -5.68 -3.42
N PHE A 73 6.53 -6.24 -4.60
CA PHE A 73 7.90 -6.58 -4.99
C PHE A 73 8.78 -5.34 -5.17
N SER A 74 8.23 -4.19 -5.58
CA SER A 74 8.97 -2.94 -5.66
C SER A 74 9.38 -2.41 -4.27
N ILE A 75 8.50 -2.53 -3.26
CA ILE A 75 8.82 -2.20 -1.86
C ILE A 75 9.92 -3.13 -1.34
N ASN A 76 9.83 -4.44 -1.59
CA ASN A 76 10.85 -5.39 -1.15
C ASN A 76 12.19 -5.18 -1.86
N LYS A 77 12.18 -4.86 -3.16
CA LYS A 77 13.38 -4.44 -3.90
C LYS A 77 14.02 -3.19 -3.28
N LEU A 78 13.21 -2.20 -2.91
CA LEU A 78 13.68 -1.00 -2.21
C LEU A 78 14.30 -1.35 -0.84
N ARG A 79 13.66 -2.22 -0.07
CA ARG A 79 14.15 -2.68 1.25
C ARG A 79 15.46 -3.45 1.13
N LYS A 80 15.58 -4.36 0.16
CA LYS A 80 16.82 -5.08 -0.15
C LYS A 80 17.97 -4.12 -0.49
N LYS A 81 17.73 -3.11 -1.33
CA LYS A 81 18.71 -2.06 -1.64
C LYS A 81 19.15 -1.28 -0.39
N SER A 82 18.27 -1.12 0.59
CA SER A 82 18.55 -0.48 1.88
C SER A 82 19.00 -1.45 2.99
N ARG A 83 19.38 -2.69 2.65
CA ARG A 83 19.82 -3.73 3.59
C ARG A 83 18.80 -3.98 4.72
N LYS A 84 17.51 -3.99 4.39
CA LYS A 84 16.40 -4.31 5.29
C LYS A 84 15.82 -5.67 4.95
N SER A 85 15.26 -6.36 5.94
CA SER A 85 14.54 -7.63 5.73
C SER A 85 13.34 -7.42 4.83
N GLU A 86 12.98 -8.40 4.01
CA GLU A 86 11.78 -8.31 3.18
C GLU A 86 10.51 -8.34 4.04
N LEU A 87 9.48 -7.64 3.58
CA LEU A 87 8.14 -7.71 4.14
C LEU A 87 7.42 -8.93 3.56
N LYS A 88 6.68 -9.63 4.41
CA LYS A 88 5.84 -10.76 4.02
C LYS A 88 4.43 -10.27 3.70
N TYR A 89 3.79 -10.92 2.74
CA TYR A 89 2.37 -10.72 2.52
C TYR A 89 1.56 -11.24 3.71
N ASN A 90 0.41 -10.64 3.96
CA ASN A 90 -0.54 -11.08 4.97
C ASN A 90 -1.97 -10.92 4.45
N SER A 91 -2.69 -12.03 4.32
CA SER A 91 -4.05 -12.08 3.79
C SER A 91 -5.06 -11.31 4.64
N VAL A 92 -4.89 -11.29 5.97
CA VAL A 92 -5.78 -10.53 6.88
C VAL A 92 -5.59 -9.02 6.68
N LEU A 93 -4.34 -8.54 6.59
CA LEU A 93 -4.07 -7.14 6.24
C LEU A 93 -4.66 -6.80 4.88
N ASP A 94 -4.51 -7.70 3.91
CA ASP A 94 -5.01 -7.49 2.55
C ASP A 94 -6.53 -7.39 2.51
N SER A 95 -7.25 -8.30 3.14
CA SER A 95 -8.71 -8.25 3.25
C SER A 95 -9.20 -6.92 3.84
N LEU A 96 -8.54 -6.44 4.89
CA LEU A 96 -8.92 -5.19 5.56
C LEU A 96 -8.60 -3.97 4.70
N SER A 97 -7.45 -3.95 4.01
CA SER A 97 -7.14 -2.86 3.09
C SER A 97 -8.03 -2.88 1.86
N SER A 98 -8.37 -4.04 1.31
CA SER A 98 -9.30 -4.22 0.20
C SER A 98 -10.69 -3.69 0.55
N GLN A 99 -11.22 -4.09 1.72
CA GLN A 99 -12.51 -3.60 2.22
C GLN A 99 -12.49 -2.07 2.40
N TYR A 100 -11.41 -1.50 2.94
CA TYR A 100 -11.31 -0.06 3.10
C TYR A 100 -11.27 0.67 1.76
N VAL A 101 -10.52 0.14 0.79
CA VAL A 101 -10.38 0.70 -0.56
C VAL A 101 -11.73 0.70 -1.28
N ALA A 102 -12.44 -0.43 -1.29
CA ALA A 102 -13.75 -0.56 -1.92
C ALA A 102 -14.82 0.36 -1.30
N ASN A 103 -14.84 0.47 0.04
CA ASN A 103 -15.90 1.21 0.74
C ASN A 103 -15.67 2.72 0.83
N ASN A 104 -14.51 3.23 0.40
CA ASN A 104 -14.16 4.64 0.51
C ASN A 104 -13.93 5.30 -0.84
N ASN A 105 -14.43 6.53 -0.96
CA ASN A 105 -14.18 7.35 -2.13
C ASN A 105 -12.73 7.84 -2.20
N ALA A 106 -12.34 8.30 -3.39
CA ALA A 106 -11.00 8.81 -3.66
C ALA A 106 -10.52 9.90 -2.68
N TYR A 107 -11.41 10.78 -2.20
CA TYR A 107 -11.02 11.88 -1.31
C TYR A 107 -10.38 11.40 0.00
N LYS A 108 -10.78 10.23 0.50
CA LYS A 108 -10.19 9.60 1.69
C LYS A 108 -8.74 9.15 1.48
N PHE A 109 -8.28 9.03 0.23
CA PHE A 109 -6.92 8.65 -0.12
C PHE A 109 -6.00 9.84 -0.37
N LYS A 110 -6.53 11.07 -0.33
CA LYS A 110 -5.70 12.28 -0.34
C LYS A 110 -4.82 12.27 0.90
N ARG A 111 -3.51 12.46 0.72
CA ARG A 111 -2.54 12.47 1.81
C ARG A 111 -2.77 13.69 2.72
N SER A 112 -3.47 13.48 3.82
CA SER A 112 -3.68 14.46 4.89
C SER A 112 -3.56 13.78 6.24
N SER A 113 -3.14 14.53 7.27
CA SER A 113 -3.04 14.02 8.64
C SER A 113 -4.39 13.49 9.14
N TYR A 114 -5.48 14.16 8.78
CA TYR A 114 -6.86 13.75 9.09
C TYR A 114 -7.21 12.40 8.48
N ASN A 115 -6.95 12.20 7.18
CA ASN A 115 -7.26 10.93 6.51
C ASN A 115 -6.39 9.78 7.05
N ILE A 116 -5.10 10.02 7.29
CA ILE A 116 -4.18 9.05 7.91
C ILE A 116 -4.65 8.64 9.32
N LYS A 117 -5.14 9.60 10.12
CA LYS A 117 -5.70 9.32 11.45
C LYS A 117 -6.97 8.46 11.35
N ASN A 118 -7.85 8.76 10.40
CA ASN A 118 -9.10 8.01 10.21
C ASN A 118 -8.85 6.56 9.80
N ILE A 119 -7.96 6.33 8.83
CA ILE A 119 -7.63 4.96 8.43
C ILE A 119 -6.92 4.20 9.55
N SER A 120 -6.06 4.86 10.33
CA SER A 120 -5.41 4.23 11.49
C SER A 120 -6.44 3.82 12.55
N LYS A 121 -7.46 4.67 12.78
CA LYS A 121 -8.57 4.35 13.68
C LYS A 121 -9.41 3.17 13.17
N PHE A 122 -9.70 3.14 11.87
CA PHE A 122 -10.39 2.01 11.24
C PHE A 122 -9.62 0.71 11.43
N LEU A 123 -8.33 0.68 11.05
CA LEU A 123 -7.49 -0.51 11.19
C LEU A 123 -7.39 -0.97 12.65
N PHE A 124 -7.25 -0.05 13.60
CA PHE A 124 -7.24 -0.38 15.03
C PHE A 124 -8.50 -1.11 15.48
N ILE A 125 -9.67 -0.60 15.09
CA ILE A 125 -10.97 -1.19 15.44
C ILE A 125 -11.10 -2.57 14.81
N GLU A 126 -10.75 -2.70 13.53
CA GLU A 126 -10.87 -3.96 12.81
C GLU A 126 -9.86 -5.02 13.29
N PHE A 127 -8.63 -4.64 13.64
CA PHE A 127 -7.68 -5.58 14.26
C PHE A 127 -8.19 -6.10 15.59
N LYS A 128 -8.80 -5.23 16.42
CA LYS A 128 -9.38 -5.65 17.70
C LYS A 128 -10.57 -6.60 17.49
N LYS A 129 -11.44 -6.34 16.52
CA LYS A 129 -12.58 -7.22 16.20
C LYS A 129 -12.15 -8.58 15.68
N ASN A 130 -11.13 -8.62 14.82
CA ASN A 130 -10.63 -9.85 14.21
C ASN A 130 -9.60 -10.60 15.08
N ASN A 131 -9.46 -10.21 16.36
CA ASN A 131 -8.48 -10.75 17.31
C ASN A 131 -7.04 -10.82 16.75
N ASN A 132 -6.69 -9.86 15.89
CA ASN A 132 -5.40 -9.83 15.23
C ASN A 132 -4.35 -9.21 16.17
N ARG A 133 -3.17 -9.83 16.25
CA ARG A 133 -2.14 -9.54 17.26
C ARG A 133 -1.13 -8.48 16.84
N PHE A 134 -1.33 -7.80 15.71
CA PHE A 134 -0.43 -6.72 15.27
C PHE A 134 -0.36 -5.59 16.31
N SER A 135 0.70 -5.60 17.09
CA SER A 135 0.97 -4.55 18.08
C SER A 135 1.46 -3.23 17.45
N LEU A 136 1.97 -3.27 16.22
CA LEU A 136 2.41 -2.13 15.45
C LEU A 136 1.79 -2.20 14.06
N PHE A 137 1.22 -1.10 13.61
CA PHE A 137 0.74 -0.97 12.24
C PHE A 137 0.90 0.47 11.73
N SER A 138 0.93 0.61 10.41
CA SER A 138 0.87 1.92 9.76
C SER A 138 0.19 1.82 8.42
N ALA A 139 -0.64 2.80 8.11
CA ALA A 139 -1.22 2.96 6.79
C ALA A 139 -0.53 4.07 6.01
N ASN A 140 -0.34 3.84 4.73
CA ASN A 140 0.09 4.82 3.75
C ASN A 140 -0.99 4.92 2.66
N ILE A 141 -1.51 6.13 2.44
CA ILE A 141 -2.55 6.40 1.45
C ILE A 141 -2.01 7.31 0.36
N ASN A 142 -2.47 7.07 -0.87
CA ASN A 142 -2.11 7.91 -2.01
C ASN A 142 -3.17 7.92 -3.12
N ILE A 143 -3.09 8.93 -3.97
CA ILE A 143 -3.84 9.01 -5.23
C ILE A 143 -2.82 9.29 -6.33
N LEU A 144 -2.72 8.39 -7.30
CA LEU A 144 -1.73 8.48 -8.37
C LEU A 144 -2.40 8.39 -9.73
N GLN A 145 -1.93 9.17 -10.68
CA GLN A 145 -2.41 9.13 -12.07
C GLN A 145 -1.92 7.85 -12.74
N ILE A 146 -2.80 7.22 -13.54
CA ILE A 146 -2.49 6.00 -14.29
C ILE A 146 -1.79 6.33 -15.61
N LEU A 147 -2.00 7.54 -16.11
CA LEU A 147 -1.35 8.06 -17.30
C LEU A 147 -0.15 8.93 -16.92
N LYS A 148 0.86 8.97 -17.79
CA LYS A 148 2.07 9.81 -17.68
C LYS A 148 1.75 11.27 -18.00
N TYR A 149 0.74 11.81 -17.33
CA TYR A 149 0.28 13.17 -17.54
C TYR A 149 1.14 14.18 -16.79
N THR A 150 1.48 15.27 -17.46
CA THR A 150 2.18 16.41 -16.86
C THR A 150 1.17 17.49 -16.51
N ASN A 151 1.03 17.81 -15.21
CA ASN A 151 0.00 18.70 -14.65
C ASN A 151 -0.11 20.14 -15.23
N ASN A 152 0.73 20.51 -16.19
CA ASN A 152 0.81 21.86 -16.77
C ASN A 152 0.30 21.95 -18.22
N ARG A 153 -0.17 20.85 -18.83
CA ARG A 153 -0.66 20.86 -20.22
C ARG A 153 -2.13 20.50 -20.28
N ARG A 154 -2.94 21.23 -21.04
CA ARG A 154 -4.34 20.85 -21.26
C ARG A 154 -4.41 19.51 -22.01
N PHE A 155 -5.46 18.75 -21.75
CA PHE A 155 -5.73 17.48 -22.43
C PHE A 155 -7.14 17.47 -23.00
N TYR A 156 -7.37 16.59 -23.98
CA TYR A 156 -8.68 16.34 -24.54
C TYR A 156 -8.86 14.85 -24.87
N TYR A 157 -10.11 14.45 -24.99
CA TYR A 157 -10.50 13.14 -25.50
C TYR A 157 -10.77 13.30 -27.00
N ASP A 158 -10.18 12.42 -27.81
CA ASP A 158 -10.56 12.36 -29.21
C ASP A 158 -11.98 11.79 -29.31
N LYS A 159 -12.90 12.62 -29.82
CA LYS A 159 -14.32 12.24 -29.97
C LYS A 159 -14.54 11.28 -31.15
N THR A 160 -13.56 11.19 -32.05
CA THR A 160 -13.65 10.35 -33.26
C THR A 160 -13.10 8.95 -33.04
N ASP A 161 -12.40 8.72 -31.92
CA ASP A 161 -11.86 7.41 -31.58
C ASP A 161 -13.00 6.49 -31.09
N THR A 162 -13.32 5.49 -31.91
CA THR A 162 -14.29 4.43 -31.59
C THR A 162 -13.66 3.24 -30.87
N SER A 163 -12.34 3.28 -30.62
CA SER A 163 -11.67 2.22 -29.88
C SER A 163 -12.19 2.15 -28.45
N LYS A 164 -12.34 0.92 -27.93
CA LYS A 164 -12.68 0.69 -26.51
C LYS A 164 -11.59 1.21 -25.57
N THR A 165 -10.40 1.54 -26.06
CA THR A 165 -9.31 2.12 -25.28
C THR A 165 -9.46 3.64 -25.18
N TYR A 166 -9.67 4.16 -23.98
CA TYR A 166 -9.69 5.61 -23.75
C TYR A 166 -8.31 6.22 -24.06
N LYS A 167 -8.17 6.84 -25.23
CA LYS A 167 -6.98 7.60 -25.61
C LYS A 167 -7.15 9.06 -25.23
N LEU A 168 -6.16 9.55 -24.50
CA LEU A 168 -6.09 10.92 -24.01
C LEU A 168 -4.92 11.60 -24.71
N TYR A 169 -5.12 12.83 -25.18
CA TYR A 169 -4.13 13.58 -25.95
C TYR A 169 -3.84 14.91 -25.28
N TYR A 170 -2.58 15.37 -25.37
CA TYR A 170 -2.23 16.74 -25.04
C TYR A 170 -2.82 17.69 -26.08
N THR A 171 -3.43 18.79 -25.62
CA THR A 171 -3.84 19.88 -26.50
C THR A 171 -2.58 20.46 -27.19
N PRO A 172 -2.57 20.60 -28.53
CA PRO A 172 -1.46 21.23 -29.23
C PRO A 172 -1.16 22.61 -28.66
N THR A 173 0.11 22.95 -28.53
CA THR A 173 0.50 24.32 -28.15
C THR A 173 0.50 25.23 -29.38
N TYR A 174 0.45 26.55 -29.19
CA TYR A 174 0.52 27.51 -30.32
C TYR A 174 1.77 27.31 -31.20
N LYS A 175 2.86 26.79 -30.62
CA LYS A 175 4.10 26.48 -31.34
C LYS A 175 4.03 25.19 -32.17
N ASP A 176 3.04 24.33 -31.90
CA ASP A 176 2.86 23.03 -32.51
C ASP A 176 1.50 22.94 -33.24
N SER A 177 0.95 24.07 -33.70
CA SER A 177 -0.44 24.21 -34.17
C SER A 177 -0.82 23.25 -35.31
N ASP A 178 0.17 22.78 -36.06
CA ASP A 178 0.00 21.86 -37.19
C ASP A 178 0.16 20.38 -36.80
N THR A 179 0.42 20.08 -35.52
CA THR A 179 0.59 18.70 -35.04
C THR A 179 -0.73 18.10 -34.55
N ILE A 180 -0.98 16.87 -34.99
CA ILE A 180 -1.96 15.98 -34.36
C ILE A 180 -1.55 15.83 -32.88
N GLY A 181 -2.50 15.99 -31.97
CA GLY A 181 -2.21 15.96 -30.52
C GLY A 181 -1.39 14.74 -30.11
N VAL A 182 -0.42 14.94 -29.21
CA VAL A 182 0.44 13.85 -28.72
C VAL A 182 -0.33 13.02 -27.70
N GLN A 183 -0.44 11.71 -27.93
CA GLN A 183 -1.10 10.79 -27.00
C GLN A 183 -0.37 10.76 -25.64
N ILE A 184 -1.13 10.74 -24.56
CA ILE A 184 -0.64 10.58 -23.21
C ILE A 184 -0.49 9.08 -22.94
N ASP A 185 0.76 8.64 -22.80
CA ASP A 185 1.05 7.23 -22.57
C ASP A 185 0.56 6.75 -21.20
N PRO A 186 0.04 5.51 -21.11
CA PRO A 186 -0.18 4.86 -19.83
C PRO A 186 1.14 4.54 -19.12
N HIS A 187 1.09 4.46 -17.80
CA HIS A 187 2.16 3.85 -17.02
C HIS A 187 2.21 2.34 -17.29
N THR A 188 3.40 1.76 -17.33
CA THR A 188 3.57 0.32 -17.06
C THR A 188 3.38 0.04 -15.57
N TYR A 189 3.04 -1.19 -15.19
CA TYR A 189 2.91 -1.59 -13.78
C TYR A 189 4.15 -1.21 -12.97
N LYS A 190 5.35 -1.43 -13.52
CA LYS A 190 6.63 -1.05 -12.94
C LYS A 190 6.79 0.47 -12.81
N SER A 191 6.49 1.22 -13.87
CA SER A 191 6.64 2.68 -13.81
C SER A 191 5.64 3.33 -12.84
N PHE A 192 4.47 2.72 -12.65
CA PHE A 192 3.48 3.14 -11.66
C PHE A 192 3.96 2.83 -10.24
N SER A 193 4.51 1.64 -9.99
CA SER A 193 5.06 1.32 -8.66
C SER A 193 6.25 2.23 -8.31
N GLU A 194 7.09 2.59 -9.28
CA GLU A 194 8.16 3.58 -9.11
C GLU A 194 7.60 4.98 -8.84
N LEU A 195 6.49 5.37 -9.47
CA LEU A 195 5.78 6.61 -9.16
C LEU A 195 5.28 6.60 -7.71
N TYR A 196 4.67 5.50 -7.25
CA TYR A 196 4.28 5.33 -5.85
C TYR A 196 5.48 5.50 -4.91
N LEU A 197 6.58 4.76 -5.13
CA LEU A 197 7.76 4.85 -4.26
C LEU A 197 8.40 6.24 -4.23
N ARG A 198 8.34 7.01 -5.33
CA ARG A 198 8.80 8.41 -5.38
C ARG A 198 7.91 9.35 -4.57
N SER A 199 6.60 9.10 -4.56
CA SER A 199 5.63 9.89 -3.80
C SER A 199 5.68 9.61 -2.28
N VAL A 200 6.19 8.43 -1.88
CA VAL A 200 6.40 8.11 -0.46
C VAL A 200 7.75 8.63 0.03
N GLN A 201 7.70 9.76 0.75
CA GLN A 201 8.85 10.49 1.27
C GLN A 201 8.75 10.75 2.77
N GLY A 202 9.88 11.11 3.38
CA GLY A 202 9.98 11.52 4.77
C GLY A 202 9.61 10.41 5.75
N TYR A 203 8.73 10.74 6.71
CA TYR A 203 8.31 9.82 7.78
C TYR A 203 7.73 8.50 7.27
N GLU A 204 6.93 8.55 6.21
CA GLU A 204 6.32 7.36 5.63
C GLU A 204 7.34 6.43 4.97
N ARG A 205 8.35 6.99 4.31
CA ARG A 205 9.47 6.21 3.76
C ARG A 205 10.27 5.54 4.86
N ARG A 206 10.47 6.21 6.01
CA ARG A 206 11.14 5.62 7.18
C ARG A 206 10.37 4.41 7.71
N LYS A 207 9.04 4.45 7.72
CA LYS A 207 8.23 3.29 8.13
C LYS A 207 8.35 2.14 7.14
N LEU A 208 8.25 2.40 5.83
CA LEU A 208 8.47 1.38 4.79
C LEU A 208 9.84 0.70 4.91
N LEU A 209 10.85 1.38 5.45
CA LEU A 209 12.22 0.88 5.64
C LEU A 209 12.52 0.43 7.08
N SER A 210 11.52 0.44 7.98
CA SER A 210 11.72 0.02 9.37
C SER A 210 11.74 -1.50 9.48
N ASN A 211 12.61 -2.02 10.34
CA ASN A 211 12.63 -3.45 10.71
C ASN A 211 11.52 -3.81 11.72
N SER A 212 10.84 -2.83 12.30
CA SER A 212 9.70 -3.07 13.19
C SER A 212 8.47 -3.62 12.46
N PHE A 213 8.42 -3.46 11.13
CA PHE A 213 7.37 -4.04 10.29
C PHE A 213 7.92 -5.26 9.56
N CYS A 214 7.14 -6.34 9.59
CA CYS A 214 7.46 -7.61 8.95
C CYS A 214 6.39 -8.04 7.95
N TYR A 215 5.21 -7.41 7.98
CA TYR A 215 4.11 -7.71 7.05
C TYR A 215 3.68 -6.47 6.28
N VAL A 216 3.10 -6.70 5.10
CA VAL A 216 2.52 -5.66 4.26
C VAL A 216 1.33 -6.19 3.48
N SER A 217 0.31 -5.33 3.30
CA SER A 217 -0.66 -5.46 2.21
C SER A 217 -0.57 -4.27 1.27
N CYS A 218 -0.82 -4.53 -0.01
CA CYS A 218 -0.81 -3.52 -1.05
C CYS A 218 -2.15 -3.59 -1.77
N ASN A 219 -2.97 -2.55 -1.65
CA ASN A 219 -4.26 -2.50 -2.31
C ASN A 219 -4.42 -1.23 -3.14
N THR A 220 -4.74 -1.44 -4.41
CA THR A 220 -4.94 -0.40 -5.39
C THR A 220 -6.27 -0.60 -6.10
N GLU A 221 -6.96 0.49 -6.40
CA GLU A 221 -8.21 0.46 -7.15
C GLU A 221 -8.25 1.65 -8.10
N VAL A 222 -8.50 1.37 -9.38
CA VAL A 222 -8.69 2.38 -10.42
C VAL A 222 -10.07 2.99 -10.27
N VAL A 223 -10.16 4.33 -10.25
CA VAL A 223 -11.45 5.00 -10.11
C VAL A 223 -12.12 5.17 -11.48
N GLU A 224 -13.14 4.36 -11.74
CA GLU A 224 -13.88 4.31 -13.02
C GLU A 224 -14.54 5.66 -13.39
N HIS A 225 -15.21 6.31 -12.43
CA HIS A 225 -15.91 7.58 -12.65
C HIS A 225 -15.00 8.80 -12.94
N SER A 226 -13.68 8.60 -13.04
CA SER A 226 -12.79 9.66 -13.50
C SER A 226 -13.00 9.98 -14.98
N LEU A 227 -13.32 8.98 -15.80
CA LEU A 227 -13.52 9.15 -17.24
C LEU A 227 -14.81 9.90 -17.59
N ASP A 228 -15.93 9.53 -16.98
CA ASP A 228 -17.23 10.17 -17.20
C ASP A 228 -17.17 11.68 -16.95
N ARG A 229 -16.32 12.07 -15.99
CA ARG A 229 -16.13 13.46 -15.57
C ARG A 229 -15.08 14.20 -16.39
N LYS A 230 -14.59 13.62 -17.49
CA LYS A 230 -13.50 14.13 -18.31
C LYS A 230 -12.24 14.45 -17.50
N LYS A 231 -11.96 13.67 -16.46
CA LYS A 231 -10.76 13.80 -15.64
C LYS A 231 -9.73 12.76 -16.05
N ILE A 232 -8.47 13.01 -15.73
CA ILE A 232 -7.42 12.02 -15.94
C ILE A 232 -7.64 10.84 -15.00
N PRO A 233 -7.60 9.61 -15.53
CA PRO A 233 -7.61 8.39 -14.74
C PRO A 233 -6.59 8.38 -13.60
N PHE A 234 -7.05 7.97 -12.43
CA PHE A 234 -6.21 7.81 -11.25
C PHE A 234 -6.62 6.57 -10.46
N ALA A 235 -5.68 6.07 -9.67
CA ALA A 235 -5.89 4.96 -8.75
C ALA A 235 -5.75 5.42 -7.29
N LYS A 236 -6.62 4.89 -6.43
CA LYS A 236 -6.49 4.95 -4.97
C LYS A 236 -5.47 3.89 -4.57
N VAL A 237 -4.51 4.25 -3.71
CA VAL A 237 -3.48 3.32 -3.21
C VAL A 237 -3.53 3.32 -1.69
N LEU A 238 -3.58 2.13 -1.10
CA LEU A 238 -3.45 1.87 0.32
C LEU A 238 -2.42 0.79 0.55
N ILE A 239 -1.35 1.15 1.26
CA ILE A 239 -0.37 0.20 1.79
C ILE A 239 -0.52 0.13 3.30
N VAL A 240 -0.71 -1.07 3.86
CA VAL A 240 -0.75 -1.27 5.31
C VAL A 240 0.45 -2.11 5.72
N LEU A 241 1.21 -1.60 6.68
CA LEU A 241 2.33 -2.30 7.31
C LEU A 241 1.88 -2.88 8.64
N GLY A 242 2.30 -4.11 8.95
CA GLY A 242 2.04 -4.79 10.22
C GLY A 242 3.33 -5.29 10.87
N GLY A 243 3.36 -5.31 12.20
CA GLY A 243 4.51 -5.76 12.99
C GLY A 243 4.17 -6.10 14.45
N PHE A 244 5.12 -6.79 15.09
CA PHE A 244 5.04 -7.20 16.49
C PHE A 244 6.09 -6.45 17.33
N ARG A 245 5.68 -5.98 18.52
CA ARG A 245 6.48 -5.28 19.51
C ARG A 245 7.06 -6.41 20.36
N ILE A 246 8.35 -6.67 20.14
CA ILE A 246 9.14 -7.84 20.57
C ILE A 246 9.23 -8.87 19.44
N PRO A 247 10.45 -9.25 18.99
CA PRO A 247 10.61 -10.38 18.10
C PRO A 247 10.08 -11.59 18.85
N GLU A 248 9.06 -12.27 18.30
CA GLU A 248 8.79 -13.64 18.70
C GLU A 248 10.12 -14.37 18.63
N ILE A 249 10.64 -14.72 19.81
CA ILE A 249 11.88 -15.47 19.93
C ILE A 249 11.63 -16.72 19.11
N LYS A 250 12.35 -16.85 17.99
CA LYS A 250 12.35 -18.08 17.19
C LYS A 250 12.67 -19.21 18.16
N LYS A 251 11.67 -20.02 18.52
CA LYS A 251 11.93 -21.32 19.13
C LYS A 251 12.73 -22.09 18.08
N LYS A 252 14.02 -22.31 18.39
CA LYS A 252 14.87 -23.25 17.67
C LYS A 252 14.32 -24.66 17.86
#